data_AF-A0A1M6CI56-F1
#
_entry.id   AF-A0A1M6CI56-F1
#
_cell.length_a   1.000
_cell.length_b   1.000
_cell.length_c   1.000
_cell.angle_alpha   90.00
_cell.angle_beta   90.00
_cell.angle_gamma   90.00
#
_symmetry.space_group_name_H-M   'P 1'
#
loop_
_entity.id
_entity.type
_entity.pdbx_description
1 polymer ?
#
loop_
_entity_poly.entity_id
_entity_poly.type
_entity_poly.pdbx_seq_one_letter_code
_entity_poly.pdbx_strand_id
1 'polypeptide(L)'
;MWRGEIPRACATARAFVALLNDRYGESTWCSREWWIFEERLRRHDFGDGPAPSLLLPVVWQPMERPIPKVIGNRQRTDWYLSSGAASEGILGLMYRKDLQPYHEACHLLAGLVAEAVRGRRGHLPPLPPETRESLTQAWNTTPDAPGAWTPPKAMGRPGEWERLDPLEKVVLVLAGAPRLSHVAEWTGFLGRLSALREGMLAPRQWALTDPVEPGYRSLVEHLEQRHGRVRAYRLLEEALAPLTAEGARALAQVVDEHSYTPRTG
;
A
#
# COMPACT_ATOMS: atom_id res chain seq x y z
N MET A 1 20.73 -21.42 -14.78
CA MET A 1 19.90 -20.25 -14.44
C MET A 1 18.43 -20.69 -14.49
N TRP A 2 17.76 -20.77 -13.34
CA TRP A 2 16.45 -21.40 -13.05
C TRP A 2 15.20 -20.78 -13.74
N ARG A 3 15.33 -20.15 -14.92
CA ARG A 3 14.26 -19.32 -15.52
C ARG A 3 13.03 -20.09 -16.01
N GLY A 4 13.14 -21.39 -16.33
CA GLY A 4 12.01 -22.21 -16.80
C GLY A 4 11.21 -22.89 -15.68
N GLU A 5 11.87 -23.20 -14.56
CA GLU A 5 11.29 -24.00 -13.48
C GLU A 5 10.43 -23.15 -12.54
N ILE A 6 10.82 -21.91 -12.29
CA ILE A 6 10.10 -21.05 -11.34
C ILE A 6 8.67 -20.72 -11.80
N PRO A 7 8.41 -20.35 -13.08
CA PRO A 7 7.03 -20.13 -13.54
C PRO A 7 6.18 -21.40 -13.43
N ARG A 8 6.78 -22.58 -13.65
CA ARG A 8 6.11 -23.87 -13.48
C ARG A 8 5.81 -24.16 -12.01
N ALA A 9 6.73 -23.84 -11.11
CA ALA A 9 6.52 -23.95 -9.67
C ALA A 9 5.39 -23.02 -9.22
N CYS A 10 5.39 -21.74 -9.62
CA CYS A 10 4.30 -20.80 -9.33
C CYS A 10 2.95 -21.27 -9.89
N ALA A 11 2.95 -21.87 -11.08
CA ALA A 11 1.75 -22.39 -11.72
C ALA A 11 1.17 -23.63 -11.03
N THR A 12 1.93 -24.33 -10.18
CA THR A 12 1.52 -25.60 -9.55
C THR A 12 1.54 -25.58 -8.02
N ALA A 13 2.21 -24.61 -7.41
CA ALA A 13 2.34 -24.48 -5.97
C ALA A 13 0.98 -24.37 -5.28
N ARG A 14 0.90 -24.87 -4.04
CA ARG A 14 -0.33 -24.82 -3.24
C ARG A 14 -0.46 -23.52 -2.44
N ALA A 15 0.66 -22.93 -2.06
CA ALA A 15 0.74 -21.63 -1.42
C ALA A 15 1.93 -20.86 -2.01
N PHE A 16 1.87 -19.54 -1.95
CA PHE A 16 2.92 -18.62 -2.40
C PHE A 16 3.25 -17.65 -1.28
N VAL A 17 4.48 -17.72 -0.77
CA VAL A 17 5.00 -16.80 0.23
C VAL A 17 5.90 -15.79 -0.47
N ALA A 18 5.46 -14.54 -0.55
CA ALA A 18 6.22 -13.46 -1.15
C ALA A 18 7.05 -12.76 -0.08
N LEU A 19 8.37 -12.94 -0.11
CA LEU A 19 9.30 -12.29 0.80
C LEU A 19 9.61 -10.87 0.29
N LEU A 20 8.92 -9.89 0.84
CA LEU A 20 8.95 -8.50 0.42
C LEU A 20 10.22 -7.78 0.91
N ASN A 21 10.89 -7.15 -0.04
CA ASN A 21 11.87 -6.07 0.13
C ASN A 21 11.78 -5.16 -1.10
N ASP A 22 12.50 -4.03 -1.13
CA ASP A 22 12.39 -3.08 -2.25
C ASP A 22 12.70 -3.72 -3.61
N ARG A 23 13.69 -4.62 -3.64
CA ARG A 23 14.05 -5.37 -4.86
C ARG A 23 12.90 -6.26 -5.36
N TYR A 24 12.11 -6.83 -4.46
CA TYR A 24 10.92 -7.60 -4.81
C TYR A 24 9.89 -6.71 -5.52
N GLY A 25 9.61 -5.53 -4.96
CA GLY A 25 8.66 -4.56 -5.54
C GLY A 25 9.08 -3.99 -6.90
N GLU A 26 10.37 -3.99 -7.22
CA GLU A 26 10.88 -3.50 -8.51
C GLU A 26 11.03 -4.59 -9.56
N SER A 27 11.13 -5.85 -9.13
CA SER A 27 11.46 -6.96 -10.01
C SER A 27 10.28 -7.30 -10.93
N THR A 28 10.49 -7.10 -12.23
CA THR A 28 9.60 -7.61 -13.30
C THR A 28 9.35 -9.11 -13.17
N TRP A 29 10.34 -9.86 -12.68
CA TRP A 29 10.21 -11.30 -12.53
C TRP A 29 9.30 -11.66 -11.35
N CYS A 30 9.48 -11.02 -10.19
CA CYS A 30 8.59 -11.20 -9.04
C CYS A 30 7.15 -10.78 -9.38
N SER A 31 6.99 -9.72 -10.18
CA SER A 31 5.71 -9.25 -10.70
C SER A 31 4.98 -10.30 -11.53
N ARG A 32 5.72 -11.07 -12.33
CA ARG A 32 5.18 -12.16 -13.15
C ARG A 32 4.87 -13.41 -12.31
N GLU A 33 5.74 -13.78 -11.39
CA GLU A 33 5.51 -14.90 -10.46
C GLU A 33 4.23 -14.69 -9.65
N TRP A 34 4.06 -13.48 -9.12
CA TRP A 34 2.86 -13.07 -8.44
C TRP A 34 1.63 -13.17 -9.33
N TRP A 35 1.70 -12.59 -10.54
CA TRP A 35 0.59 -12.62 -11.49
C TRP A 35 0.13 -14.04 -11.80
N ILE A 36 1.05 -14.98 -12.02
CA ILE A 36 0.72 -16.41 -12.26
C ILE A 36 -0.11 -16.97 -11.11
N PHE A 37 0.31 -16.72 -9.86
CA PHE A 37 -0.37 -17.28 -8.70
C PHE A 37 -1.71 -16.59 -8.44
N GLU A 38 -1.76 -15.27 -8.58
CA GLU A 38 -2.99 -14.50 -8.42
C GLU A 38 -4.04 -14.84 -9.47
N GLU A 39 -3.63 -15.09 -10.72
CA GLU A 39 -4.54 -15.53 -11.77
C GLU A 39 -5.18 -16.89 -11.44
N ARG A 40 -4.44 -17.80 -10.78
CA ARG A 40 -5.00 -19.07 -10.27
C ARG A 40 -6.03 -18.83 -9.18
N LEU A 41 -5.78 -17.88 -8.27
CA LEU A 41 -6.76 -17.50 -7.25
C LEU A 41 -8.01 -16.90 -7.88
N ARG A 42 -7.86 -16.02 -8.88
CA ARG A 42 -8.97 -15.36 -9.57
C ARG A 42 -9.86 -16.34 -10.34
N ARG A 43 -9.26 -17.39 -10.94
CA ARG A 43 -9.99 -18.43 -11.68
C ARG A 43 -10.62 -19.48 -10.79
N HIS A 44 -10.19 -19.60 -9.54
CA HIS A 44 -10.69 -20.62 -8.65
C HIS A 44 -11.95 -20.15 -7.93
N ASP A 45 -13.04 -20.89 -8.11
CA ASP A 45 -14.24 -20.71 -7.32
C ASP A 45 -14.06 -21.35 -5.95
N PHE A 46 -13.97 -20.52 -4.93
CA PHE A 46 -13.84 -20.97 -3.54
C PHE A 46 -15.18 -21.39 -2.92
N GLY A 47 -16.31 -21.23 -3.64
CA GLY A 47 -17.66 -21.41 -3.10
C GLY A 47 -17.98 -20.42 -1.98
N ASP A 48 -19.03 -20.71 -1.22
CA ASP A 48 -19.47 -19.84 -0.12
C ASP A 48 -18.47 -19.83 1.05
N GLY A 49 -18.14 -18.62 1.51
CA GLY A 49 -17.23 -18.36 2.64
C GLY A 49 -15.87 -17.77 2.23
N PRO A 50 -15.09 -17.25 3.19
CA PRO A 50 -13.85 -16.55 2.90
C PRO A 50 -12.83 -17.48 2.21
N ALA A 51 -12.14 -16.96 1.20
CA ALA A 51 -11.07 -17.68 0.52
C ALA A 51 -9.87 -17.85 1.46
N PRO A 52 -9.20 -19.02 1.48
CA PRO A 52 -7.98 -19.23 2.25
C PRO A 52 -6.85 -18.30 1.77
N SER A 53 -6.00 -17.86 2.70
CA SER A 53 -4.83 -17.02 2.41
C SER A 53 -3.70 -17.84 1.77
N LEU A 54 -3.87 -18.22 0.50
CA LEU A 54 -2.91 -19.03 -0.25
C LEU A 54 -1.76 -18.21 -0.85
N LEU A 55 -1.92 -16.89 -0.91
CA LEU A 55 -0.87 -15.94 -1.29
C LEU A 55 -0.60 -15.06 -0.07
N LEU A 56 0.63 -15.13 0.45
CA LEU A 56 1.05 -14.56 1.72
C LEU A 56 2.22 -13.59 1.51
N PRO A 57 1.96 -12.29 1.44
CA PRO A 57 3.00 -11.28 1.39
C PRO A 57 3.59 -11.06 2.78
N VAL A 58 4.90 -11.17 2.89
CA VAL A 58 5.63 -11.13 4.16
C VAL A 58 6.73 -10.09 4.06
N VAL A 59 6.73 -9.09 4.95
CA VAL A 59 7.82 -8.10 5.04
C VAL A 59 9.09 -8.81 5.52
N TRP A 60 9.97 -9.17 4.58
CA TRP A 60 11.20 -9.87 4.86
C TRP A 60 12.27 -8.92 5.37
N GLN A 61 12.37 -7.76 4.74
CA GLN A 61 13.17 -6.62 5.20
C GLN A 61 12.30 -5.37 5.24
N PRO A 62 12.67 -4.34 6.03
CA PRO A 62 12.04 -3.05 5.93
C PRO A 62 12.13 -2.58 4.48
N MET A 63 10.98 -2.24 3.92
CA MET A 63 10.87 -1.67 2.57
C MET A 63 11.06 -0.17 2.70
N GLU A 64 11.85 0.50 1.88
CA GLU A 64 11.89 1.98 1.84
C GLU A 64 10.86 2.53 0.83
N ARG A 65 10.46 1.70 -0.15
CA ARG A 65 9.53 2.07 -1.22
C ARG A 65 8.16 1.44 -1.02
N PRO A 66 7.06 2.17 -1.26
CA PRO A 66 5.71 1.67 -1.05
C PRO A 66 5.43 0.35 -1.74
N ILE A 67 4.65 -0.45 -1.05
CA ILE A 67 4.23 -1.75 -1.54
C ILE A 67 3.25 -1.54 -2.71
N PRO A 68 3.46 -2.21 -3.86
CA PRO A 68 2.51 -2.21 -4.95
C PRO A 68 1.08 -2.53 -4.48
N LYS A 69 0.08 -1.78 -4.97
CA LYS A 69 -1.34 -1.92 -4.53
C LYS A 69 -1.85 -3.35 -4.55
N VAL A 70 -1.50 -4.11 -5.59
CA VAL A 70 -1.89 -5.52 -5.71
C VAL A 70 -1.34 -6.38 -4.55
N ILE A 71 -0.15 -6.05 -4.05
CA ILE A 71 0.47 -6.67 -2.89
C ILE A 71 -0.21 -6.19 -1.60
N GLY A 72 -0.45 -4.88 -1.47
CA GLY A 72 -1.14 -4.28 -0.32
C GLY A 72 -2.53 -4.89 -0.08
N ASN A 73 -3.32 -5.09 -1.13
CA ASN A 73 -4.65 -5.74 -1.07
C ASN A 73 -4.64 -7.16 -0.50
N ARG A 74 -3.47 -7.82 -0.50
CA ARG A 74 -3.29 -9.20 -0.01
C ARG A 74 -2.52 -9.23 1.32
N GLN A 75 -1.95 -8.11 1.73
CA GLN A 75 -1.10 -8.04 2.90
C GLN A 75 -1.95 -8.12 4.16
N ARG A 76 -1.69 -9.16 4.95
CA ARG A 76 -2.25 -9.31 6.29
C ARG A 76 -1.26 -8.72 7.28
N THR A 77 -1.62 -7.63 7.95
CA THR A 77 -0.76 -6.98 8.96
C THR A 77 -1.01 -7.52 10.37
N ASP A 78 -2.17 -8.13 10.59
CA ASP A 78 -2.65 -8.61 11.89
C ASP A 78 -1.73 -9.64 12.57
N TRP A 79 -1.04 -10.49 11.79
CA TRP A 79 -0.29 -11.64 12.33
C TRP A 79 1.17 -11.36 12.69
N TYR A 80 1.79 -10.27 12.23
CA TYR A 80 3.22 -9.99 12.48
C TYR A 80 3.49 -8.67 13.23
N LEU A 81 2.44 -7.94 13.61
CA LEU A 81 2.56 -6.74 14.44
C LEU A 81 3.01 -7.06 15.87
N SER A 82 2.62 -8.22 16.42
CA SER A 82 2.95 -8.64 17.79
C SER A 82 4.42 -9.01 17.99
N SER A 83 5.14 -9.42 16.95
CA SER A 83 6.54 -9.88 17.03
C SER A 83 7.57 -8.77 16.81
N GLY A 84 7.15 -7.55 16.48
CA GLY A 84 8.06 -6.49 16.04
C GLY A 84 8.62 -6.68 14.62
N ALA A 85 8.26 -7.76 13.92
CA ALA A 85 8.60 -8.03 12.52
C ALA A 85 8.09 -6.93 11.59
N ALA A 86 6.94 -6.31 11.92
CA ALA A 86 6.41 -5.18 11.19
C ALA A 86 7.41 -4.05 11.08
N SER A 87 8.30 -4.00 12.07
CA SER A 87 9.29 -3.00 12.16
C SER A 87 10.52 -3.38 11.32
N GLU A 88 11.27 -4.38 11.73
CA GLU A 88 12.61 -4.66 11.22
C GLU A 88 12.64 -5.72 10.11
N GLY A 89 11.47 -6.17 9.67
CA GLY A 89 11.31 -7.34 8.82
C GLY A 89 11.63 -8.63 9.59
N ILE A 90 11.21 -9.77 9.04
CA ILE A 90 11.53 -11.07 9.62
C ILE A 90 13.05 -11.30 9.64
N LEU A 91 13.77 -10.81 8.63
CA LEU A 91 15.24 -10.93 8.59
C LEU A 91 15.90 -10.15 9.73
N GLY A 92 15.36 -9.00 10.13
CA GLY A 92 15.88 -8.23 11.26
C GLY A 92 15.79 -9.02 12.58
N LEU A 93 14.68 -9.73 12.79
CA LEU A 93 14.48 -10.54 13.99
C LEU A 93 15.52 -11.65 14.12
N MET A 94 15.95 -12.22 12.99
CA MET A 94 16.98 -13.27 12.93
C MET A 94 18.35 -12.79 13.45
N TYR A 95 18.61 -11.47 13.43
CA TYR A 95 19.87 -10.89 13.89
C TYR A 95 19.84 -10.39 15.34
N ARG A 96 18.72 -10.55 16.05
CA ARG A 96 18.62 -10.20 17.47
C ARG A 96 19.38 -11.21 18.34
N LYS A 97 19.78 -10.77 19.54
CA LYS A 97 20.30 -11.68 20.58
C LYS A 97 19.22 -12.64 21.09
N ASP A 98 17.99 -12.14 21.21
CA ASP A 98 16.82 -12.94 21.51
C ASP A 98 16.11 -13.34 20.21
N LEU A 99 16.13 -14.63 19.90
CA LEU A 99 15.54 -15.20 18.69
C LEU A 99 14.06 -15.58 18.86
N GLN A 100 13.50 -15.51 20.07
CA GLN A 100 12.11 -15.88 20.33
C GLN A 100 11.12 -15.19 19.36
N PRO A 101 11.23 -13.89 19.07
CA PRO A 101 10.34 -13.23 18.11
C PRO A 101 10.46 -13.76 16.66
N TYR A 102 11.66 -14.15 16.25
CA TYR A 102 11.89 -14.76 14.94
C TYR A 102 11.21 -16.13 14.85
N HIS A 103 11.39 -16.97 15.87
CA HIS A 103 10.75 -18.28 15.94
C HIS A 103 9.23 -18.20 15.96
N GLU A 104 8.66 -17.25 16.70
CA GLU A 104 7.22 -16.99 16.72
C GLU A 104 6.70 -16.57 15.34
N ALA A 105 7.39 -15.64 14.65
CA ALA A 105 7.02 -15.24 13.30
C ALA A 105 7.06 -16.41 12.30
N CYS A 106 8.10 -17.24 12.36
CA CYS A 106 8.21 -18.45 11.54
C CYS A 106 7.10 -19.47 11.85
N HIS A 107 6.79 -19.68 13.14
CA HIS A 107 5.74 -20.61 13.55
C HIS A 107 4.35 -20.17 13.08
N LEU A 108 4.05 -18.87 13.20
CA LEU A 108 2.80 -18.29 12.70
C LEU A 108 2.70 -18.40 11.17
N LEU A 109 3.77 -18.05 10.44
CA LEU A 109 3.80 -18.18 8.98
C LEU A 109 3.62 -19.64 8.53
N ALA A 110 4.29 -20.58 9.19
CA ALA A 110 4.13 -22.01 8.94
C ALA A 110 2.68 -22.48 9.22
N GLY A 111 2.08 -22.00 10.31
CA GLY A 111 0.68 -22.24 10.65
C GLY A 111 -0.28 -21.76 9.56
N LEU A 112 -0.11 -20.52 9.09
CA LEU A 112 -0.92 -19.93 8.00
C LEU A 112 -0.81 -20.75 6.71
N VAL A 113 0.42 -21.13 6.31
CA VAL A 113 0.63 -21.97 5.13
C VAL A 113 -0.03 -23.33 5.32
N ALA A 114 0.18 -23.97 6.47
CA ALA A 114 -0.37 -25.29 6.76
C ALA A 114 -1.89 -25.29 6.79
N GLU A 115 -2.52 -24.25 7.35
CA GLU A 115 -3.96 -24.05 7.37
C GLU A 115 -4.51 -23.84 5.96
N ALA A 116 -3.92 -22.92 5.20
CA ALA A 116 -4.36 -22.60 3.85
C ALA A 116 -4.36 -23.84 2.94
N VAL A 117 -3.40 -24.76 3.11
CA VAL A 117 -3.28 -25.97 2.29
C VAL A 117 -3.95 -27.22 2.88
N ARG A 118 -4.54 -27.19 4.09
CA ARG A 118 -5.08 -28.41 4.72
C ARG A 118 -6.40 -28.91 4.10
N GLY A 119 -7.18 -28.02 3.47
CA GLY A 119 -8.51 -28.33 2.92
C GLY A 119 -8.57 -28.47 1.40
N ARG A 120 -9.68 -29.02 0.87
CA ARG A 120 -9.95 -29.08 -0.58
C ARG A 120 -9.98 -27.71 -1.24
N ARG A 121 -10.44 -26.68 -0.50
CA ARG A 121 -10.43 -25.26 -0.92
C ARG A 121 -9.00 -24.69 -1.09
N GLY A 122 -7.98 -25.36 -0.55
CA GLY A 122 -6.57 -25.03 -0.74
C GLY A 122 -5.91 -25.73 -1.92
N HIS A 123 -6.69 -26.43 -2.76
CA HIS A 123 -6.20 -27.10 -3.96
C HIS A 123 -6.51 -26.24 -5.19
N LEU A 124 -5.55 -25.38 -5.55
CA LEU A 124 -5.65 -24.57 -6.74
C LEU A 124 -5.28 -25.39 -7.98
N PRO A 125 -6.14 -25.44 -9.01
CA PRO A 125 -5.77 -26.07 -10.26
C PRO A 125 -4.52 -25.39 -10.86
N PRO A 126 -3.68 -26.14 -11.59
CA PRO A 126 -2.50 -25.56 -12.18
C PRO A 126 -2.88 -24.56 -13.28
N LEU A 127 -2.10 -23.49 -13.42
CA LEU A 127 -2.31 -22.54 -14.51
C LEU A 127 -1.90 -23.18 -15.85
N PRO A 128 -2.75 -23.18 -16.89
CA PRO A 128 -2.40 -23.77 -18.18
C PRO A 128 -1.17 -23.11 -18.83
N PRO A 129 -0.32 -23.88 -19.53
CA PRO A 129 0.91 -23.36 -20.17
C PRO A 129 0.68 -22.16 -21.09
N GLU A 130 -0.41 -22.17 -21.85
CA GLU A 130 -0.78 -21.10 -22.79
C GLU A 130 -1.07 -19.77 -22.08
N THR A 131 -1.70 -19.81 -20.90
CA THR A 131 -1.90 -18.61 -20.08
C THR A 131 -0.59 -18.16 -19.44
N ARG A 132 0.26 -19.11 -19.04
CA ARG A 132 1.57 -18.85 -18.43
C ARG A 132 2.51 -18.16 -19.42
N GLU A 133 2.39 -18.38 -20.72
CA GLU A 133 3.28 -17.76 -21.73
C GLU A 133 2.93 -16.29 -22.02
N SER A 134 1.70 -15.86 -21.75
CA SER A 134 1.23 -14.47 -21.83
C SER A 134 1.69 -13.59 -20.64
N LEU A 135 2.82 -13.93 -20.00
CA LEU A 135 3.34 -13.38 -18.73
C LEU A 135 3.12 -11.86 -18.62
N THR A 136 2.04 -11.50 -17.94
CA THR A 136 1.75 -10.11 -17.60
C THR A 136 2.42 -9.77 -16.26
N GLN A 137 2.72 -8.49 -16.05
CA GLN A 137 3.24 -8.01 -14.78
C GLN A 137 2.05 -7.63 -13.87
N ALA A 138 2.00 -8.13 -12.63
CA ALA A 138 0.96 -7.75 -11.67
C ALA A 138 1.08 -6.28 -11.20
N TRP A 139 2.29 -5.73 -11.23
CA TRP A 139 2.61 -4.32 -11.00
C TRP A 139 3.69 -3.86 -12.00
N ASN A 140 4.01 -2.56 -12.03
CA ASN A 140 4.87 -1.93 -13.04
C ASN A 140 4.32 -2.01 -14.47
N THR A 141 3.01 -2.21 -14.62
CA THR A 141 2.30 -1.90 -15.86
C THR A 141 2.35 -0.39 -16.05
N THR A 142 2.81 0.08 -17.21
CA THR A 142 2.72 1.50 -17.57
C THR A 142 1.27 1.95 -17.34
N PRO A 143 1.01 2.88 -16.42
CA PRO A 143 -0.35 3.34 -16.23
C PRO A 143 -0.79 4.10 -17.47
N ASP A 144 -2.09 4.06 -17.79
CA ASP A 144 -2.69 5.05 -18.67
C ASP A 144 -2.24 6.45 -18.20
N ALA A 145 -1.97 7.35 -19.16
CA ALA A 145 -1.52 8.69 -18.87
C ALA A 145 -2.45 9.32 -17.80
N PRO A 146 -1.91 9.83 -16.69
CA PRO A 146 -2.74 10.29 -15.60
C PRO A 146 -3.66 11.43 -16.05
N GLY A 147 -4.95 11.31 -15.73
CA GLY A 147 -5.93 12.37 -15.98
C GLY A 147 -5.62 13.65 -15.18
N ALA A 148 -6.23 14.77 -15.57
CA ALA A 148 -6.12 16.04 -14.85
C ALA A 148 -6.77 15.95 -13.45
N TRP A 149 -6.31 16.77 -12.51
CA TRP A 149 -6.95 16.92 -11.20
C TRP A 149 -8.41 17.34 -11.37
N THR A 150 -9.30 16.68 -10.64
CA THR A 150 -10.73 16.97 -10.67
C THR A 150 -11.13 17.60 -9.34
N PRO A 151 -11.63 18.84 -9.31
CA PRO A 151 -12.05 19.47 -8.07
C PRO A 151 -13.15 18.65 -7.37
N PRO A 152 -13.14 18.57 -6.03
CA PRO A 152 -14.22 17.96 -5.28
C PRO A 152 -15.56 18.61 -5.65
N LYS A 153 -16.61 17.80 -5.84
CA LYS A 153 -17.96 18.32 -6.18
C LYS A 153 -18.46 19.37 -5.19
N ALA A 154 -18.13 19.21 -3.91
CA ALA A 154 -18.48 20.16 -2.85
C ALA A 154 -17.91 21.56 -3.09
N MET A 155 -16.72 21.68 -3.70
CA MET A 155 -16.07 22.97 -4.00
C MET A 155 -16.83 23.79 -5.05
N GLY A 156 -17.61 23.14 -5.93
CA GLY A 156 -18.46 23.81 -6.91
C GLY A 156 -19.85 24.19 -6.40
N ARG A 157 -20.16 23.92 -5.12
CA ARG A 157 -21.47 24.14 -4.51
C ARG A 157 -21.36 25.13 -3.35
N PRO A 158 -21.78 26.39 -3.53
CA PRO A 158 -21.70 27.41 -2.49
C PRO A 158 -22.39 26.96 -1.19
N GLY A 159 -21.68 27.05 -0.07
CA GLY A 159 -22.15 26.66 1.26
C GLY A 159 -21.98 25.17 1.60
N GLU A 160 -21.68 24.29 0.64
CA GLU A 160 -21.36 22.88 0.93
C GLU A 160 -19.90 22.76 1.36
N TRP A 161 -18.98 23.40 0.63
CA TRP A 161 -17.55 23.41 0.94
C TRP A 161 -17.25 24.07 2.30
N GLU A 162 -17.85 25.23 2.57
CA GLU A 162 -17.57 26.03 3.77
C GLU A 162 -17.99 25.33 5.07
N ARG A 163 -18.94 24.39 5.00
CA ARG A 163 -19.43 23.62 6.16
C ARG A 163 -18.58 22.39 6.47
N LEU A 164 -17.72 21.95 5.55
CA LEU A 164 -16.87 20.78 5.77
C LEU A 164 -15.78 21.08 6.78
N ASP A 165 -15.47 20.08 7.60
CA ASP A 165 -14.32 20.15 8.49
C ASP A 165 -13.01 20.25 7.66
N PRO A 166 -12.00 21.02 8.10
CA PRO A 166 -10.69 21.10 7.44
C PRO A 166 -10.10 19.74 7.05
N LEU A 167 -10.23 18.69 7.89
CA LEU A 167 -9.75 17.35 7.56
C LEU A 167 -10.48 16.78 6.32
N GLU A 168 -11.80 16.93 6.27
CA GLU A 168 -12.62 16.45 5.16
C GLU A 168 -12.28 17.18 3.86
N LYS A 169 -12.07 18.51 3.93
CA LYS A 169 -11.61 19.31 2.79
C LYS A 169 -10.28 18.77 2.24
N VAL A 170 -9.30 18.51 3.11
CA VAL A 170 -7.98 17.98 2.71
C VAL A 170 -8.11 16.59 2.09
N VAL A 171 -8.88 15.69 2.70
CA VAL A 171 -9.12 14.33 2.19
C VAL A 171 -9.75 14.36 0.80
N LEU A 172 -10.74 15.23 0.59
CA LEU A 172 -11.38 15.41 -0.72
C LEU A 172 -10.41 15.97 -1.77
N VAL A 173 -9.53 16.91 -1.41
CA VAL A 173 -8.53 17.45 -2.35
C VAL A 173 -7.54 16.36 -2.79
N LEU A 174 -7.08 15.51 -1.86
CA LEU A 174 -6.24 14.36 -2.17
C LEU A 174 -6.97 13.35 -3.05
N ALA A 175 -8.24 13.04 -2.74
CA ALA A 175 -9.06 12.14 -3.54
C ALA A 175 -9.32 12.67 -4.97
N GLY A 176 -9.33 13.99 -5.16
CA GLY A 176 -9.46 14.65 -6.46
C GLY A 176 -8.21 14.57 -7.35
N ALA A 177 -7.08 14.07 -6.82
CA ALA A 177 -5.84 13.89 -7.57
C ALA A 177 -5.75 12.45 -8.13
N PRO A 178 -6.20 12.17 -9.37
CA PRO A 178 -6.16 10.83 -9.94
C PRO A 178 -4.74 10.27 -10.01
N ARG A 179 -3.72 11.14 -10.12
CA ARG A 179 -2.30 10.78 -9.99
C ARG A 179 -2.01 10.01 -8.71
N LEU A 180 -2.55 10.41 -7.56
CA LEU A 180 -2.33 9.71 -6.30
C LEU A 180 -2.89 8.29 -6.30
N SER A 181 -3.88 7.97 -7.14
CA SER A 181 -4.37 6.59 -7.27
C SER A 181 -3.36 5.64 -7.93
N HIS A 182 -2.33 6.19 -8.59
CA HIS A 182 -1.23 5.43 -9.17
C HIS A 182 -0.11 5.21 -8.16
N VAL A 183 0.32 3.95 -8.02
CA VAL A 183 1.34 3.52 -7.06
C VAL A 183 2.63 4.34 -7.15
N ALA A 184 3.13 4.61 -8.37
CA ALA A 184 4.38 5.34 -8.57
C ALA A 184 4.29 6.81 -8.10
N GLU A 185 3.17 7.46 -8.35
CA GLU A 185 2.95 8.87 -7.97
C GLU A 185 2.63 9.00 -6.48
N TRP A 186 1.84 8.07 -5.94
CA TRP A 186 1.64 7.93 -4.49
C TRP A 186 2.97 7.72 -3.76
N THR A 187 3.84 6.91 -4.35
CA THR A 187 5.20 6.70 -3.84
C THR A 187 6.03 7.96 -3.86
N GLY A 188 6.06 8.66 -4.99
CA GLY A 188 6.76 9.94 -5.08
C GLY A 188 6.22 10.96 -4.07
N PHE A 189 4.90 10.98 -3.88
CA PHE A 189 4.24 11.84 -2.90
C PHE A 189 4.65 11.54 -1.46
N LEU A 190 4.58 10.27 -1.03
CA LEU A 190 5.01 9.86 0.31
C LEU A 190 6.51 10.08 0.52
N GLY A 191 7.33 9.85 -0.52
CA GLY A 191 8.77 10.13 -0.49
C GLY A 191 9.08 11.61 -0.26
N ARG A 192 8.37 12.51 -0.96
CA ARG A 192 8.47 13.97 -0.74
C ARG A 192 8.01 14.36 0.66
N LEU A 193 6.88 13.84 1.13
CA LEU A 193 6.41 14.07 2.50
C LEU A 193 7.45 13.65 3.54
N SER A 194 8.08 12.50 3.34
CA SER A 194 9.14 12.00 4.23
C SER A 194 10.36 12.91 4.24
N ALA A 195 10.78 13.40 3.07
CA ALA A 195 11.92 14.32 2.95
C ALA A 195 11.65 15.67 3.65
N LEU A 196 10.44 16.20 3.54
CA LEU A 196 10.02 17.46 4.16
C LEU A 196 9.90 17.39 5.71
N ARG A 197 9.84 16.18 6.27
CA ARG A 197 9.54 15.95 7.70
C ARG A 197 10.74 15.73 8.62
N GLU A 198 11.97 15.77 8.08
CA GLU A 198 13.20 15.35 8.78
C GLU A 198 13.04 14.02 9.55
N GLY A 199 12.31 13.06 8.96
CA GLY A 199 12.07 11.76 9.58
C GLY A 199 11.06 10.92 8.82
N MET A 200 11.39 9.63 8.63
CA MET A 200 10.54 8.69 7.90
C MET A 200 9.12 8.65 8.46
N LEU A 201 8.12 8.73 7.56
CA LEU A 201 6.92 7.91 7.73
C LEU A 201 7.43 6.48 7.67
N ALA A 202 7.56 5.83 8.83
CA ALA A 202 8.12 4.50 8.85
C ALA A 202 7.27 3.63 7.91
N PRO A 203 7.88 2.96 6.93
CA PRO A 203 7.20 2.03 5.99
C PRO A 203 6.22 1.05 6.65
N ARG A 204 6.49 0.79 7.93
CA ARG A 204 5.72 0.08 8.94
C ARG A 204 4.27 0.61 9.12
N GLN A 205 3.97 1.81 8.64
CA GLN A 205 2.66 2.47 8.72
C GLN A 205 1.87 2.39 7.39
N TRP A 206 2.36 1.69 6.36
CA TRP A 206 1.75 1.73 5.03
C TRP A 206 0.37 1.11 4.89
N ALA A 207 -0.07 0.27 5.82
CA ALA A 207 -1.47 -0.17 5.87
C ALA A 207 -2.45 0.99 6.10
N LEU A 208 -1.96 2.18 6.51
CA LEU A 208 -2.73 3.42 6.63
C LEU A 208 -2.71 4.27 5.35
N THR A 209 -2.11 3.79 4.25
CA THR A 209 -1.78 4.63 3.08
C THR A 209 -2.16 3.99 1.75
N ASP A 210 -3.24 3.22 1.65
CA ASP A 210 -3.81 3.00 0.32
C ASP A 210 -4.30 4.34 -0.23
N PRO A 211 -4.10 4.66 -1.53
CA PRO A 211 -4.57 5.91 -2.13
C PRO A 211 -6.09 5.86 -2.39
N VAL A 212 -6.83 5.63 -1.31
CA VAL A 212 -8.27 5.59 -1.19
C VAL A 212 -8.67 6.46 0.00
N GLU A 213 -9.92 6.89 0.05
CA GLU A 213 -10.39 7.87 1.04
C GLU A 213 -10.05 7.51 2.51
N PRO A 214 -10.24 6.26 2.98
CA PRO A 214 -9.80 5.86 4.32
C PRO A 214 -8.29 6.02 4.57
N GLY A 215 -7.46 5.79 3.55
CA GLY A 215 -6.01 5.94 3.64
C GLY A 215 -5.56 7.40 3.62
N TYR A 216 -6.21 8.25 2.81
CA TYR A 216 -5.97 9.70 2.86
C TYR A 216 -6.32 10.27 4.24
N ARG A 217 -7.47 9.88 4.81
CA ARG A 217 -7.87 10.31 6.15
C ARG A 217 -6.85 9.91 7.21
N SER A 218 -6.47 8.63 7.23
CA SER A 218 -5.49 8.09 8.18
C SER A 218 -4.13 8.79 8.08
N LEU A 219 -3.69 9.10 6.86
CA LEU A 219 -2.47 9.88 6.62
C LEU A 219 -2.58 11.29 7.23
N VAL A 220 -3.67 12.01 6.94
CA VAL A 220 -3.83 13.40 7.40
C VAL A 220 -3.92 13.45 8.92
N GLU A 221 -4.73 12.59 9.54
CA GLU A 221 -4.84 12.49 11.00
C GLU A 221 -3.49 12.19 11.65
N HIS A 222 -2.70 11.27 11.07
CA HIS A 222 -1.35 10.99 11.56
C HIS A 222 -0.42 12.21 11.48
N LEU A 223 -0.51 12.98 10.39
CA LEU A 223 0.28 14.21 10.24
C LEU A 223 -0.16 15.29 11.23
N GLU A 224 -1.47 15.48 11.43
CA GLU A 224 -2.02 16.45 12.39
C GLU A 224 -1.57 16.13 13.81
N GLN A 225 -1.65 14.86 14.24
CA GLN A 225 -1.24 14.43 15.56
C GLN A 225 0.23 14.71 15.85
N ARG A 226 1.09 14.64 14.83
CA ARG A 226 2.55 14.75 15.01
C ARG A 226 3.09 16.16 14.83
N HIS A 227 2.50 16.96 13.93
CA HIS A 227 3.05 18.27 13.53
C HIS A 227 2.11 19.44 13.84
N GLY A 228 0.90 19.16 14.30
CA GLY A 228 -0.17 20.15 14.35
C GLY A 228 -0.76 20.41 12.96
N ARG A 229 -2.02 20.85 12.94
CA ARG A 229 -2.85 20.93 11.74
C ARG A 229 -2.25 21.79 10.63
N VAL A 230 -1.88 23.03 10.93
CA VAL A 230 -1.35 23.98 9.93
C VAL A 230 -0.09 23.44 9.27
N ARG A 231 0.85 22.90 10.06
CA ARG A 231 2.09 22.32 9.53
C ARG A 231 1.82 21.05 8.72
N ALA A 232 0.92 20.18 9.19
CA ALA A 232 0.51 18.98 8.46
C ALA A 232 -0.01 19.31 7.06
N TYR A 233 -0.86 20.33 6.94
CA TYR A 233 -1.46 20.71 5.66
C TYR A 233 -0.46 21.39 4.72
N ARG A 234 0.47 22.21 5.25
CA ARG A 234 1.59 22.76 4.45
C ARG A 234 2.50 21.66 3.89
N LEU A 235 2.79 20.63 4.68
CA LEU A 235 3.57 19.48 4.19
C LEU A 235 2.85 18.75 3.04
N LEU A 236 1.53 18.57 3.15
CA LEU A 236 0.70 17.96 2.11
C LEU A 236 0.66 18.83 0.84
N GLU A 237 0.51 20.15 0.99
CA GLU A 237 0.55 21.13 -0.10
C GLU A 237 1.86 21.02 -0.89
N GLU A 238 3.00 21.13 -0.20
CA GLU A 238 4.34 21.07 -0.79
C GLU A 238 4.60 19.72 -1.49
N ALA A 239 4.15 18.61 -0.91
CA ALA A 239 4.31 17.29 -1.51
C ALA A 239 3.38 17.05 -2.71
N LEU A 240 2.21 17.69 -2.75
CA LEU A 240 1.21 17.56 -3.81
C LEU A 240 1.51 18.45 -5.03
N ALA A 241 2.17 19.59 -4.84
CA ALA A 241 2.44 20.58 -5.89
C ALA A 241 3.06 20.00 -7.19
N PRO A 242 4.02 19.05 -7.14
CA PRO A 242 4.57 18.43 -8.35
C PRO A 242 3.58 17.53 -9.11
N LEU A 243 2.50 17.10 -8.46
CA LEU A 243 1.48 16.24 -9.06
C LEU A 243 0.34 17.05 -9.67
N THR A 244 -0.07 18.12 -8.99
CA THR A 244 -1.13 19.02 -9.43
C THR A 244 -0.99 20.40 -8.78
N ALA A 245 -0.87 21.43 -9.62
CA ALA A 245 -0.85 22.81 -9.16
C ALA A 245 -2.22 23.24 -8.60
N GLU A 246 -3.30 22.77 -9.20
CA GLU A 246 -4.69 23.03 -8.78
C GLU A 246 -4.96 22.44 -7.40
N GLY A 247 -4.62 21.17 -7.18
CA GLY A 247 -4.78 20.51 -5.89
C GLY A 247 -3.94 21.15 -4.79
N ALA A 248 -2.71 21.58 -5.10
CA ALA A 248 -1.89 22.33 -4.15
C ALA A 248 -2.50 23.69 -3.79
N ARG A 249 -3.04 24.44 -4.77
CA ARG A 249 -3.77 25.69 -4.48
C ARG A 249 -5.00 25.45 -3.61
N ALA A 250 -5.73 24.36 -3.84
CA ALA A 250 -6.87 23.98 -3.01
C ALA A 250 -6.45 23.67 -1.56
N LEU A 251 -5.32 22.98 -1.35
CA LEU A 251 -4.76 22.78 -0.01
C LEU A 251 -4.31 24.10 0.64
N ALA A 252 -3.66 24.99 -0.10
CA ALA A 252 -3.26 26.30 0.39
C ALA A 252 -4.46 27.11 0.88
N GLN A 253 -5.58 27.09 0.14
CA GLN A 253 -6.83 27.73 0.58
C GLN A 253 -7.31 27.17 1.94
N VAL A 254 -7.30 25.84 2.11
CA VAL A 254 -7.68 25.22 3.38
C VAL A 254 -6.72 25.64 4.50
N VAL A 255 -5.42 25.76 4.22
CA VAL A 255 -4.44 26.25 5.22
C VAL A 255 -4.74 27.69 5.63
N ASP A 256 -4.99 28.58 4.66
CA ASP A 256 -5.18 30.01 4.93
C ASP A 256 -6.48 30.27 5.70
N GLU A 257 -7.57 29.53 5.38
CA GLU A 257 -8.83 29.56 6.14
C GLU A 257 -8.64 29.24 7.64
N HIS A 258 -7.66 28.40 7.97
CA HIS A 258 -7.47 27.87 9.33
C HIS A 258 -6.20 28.39 10.03
N SER A 259 -5.38 29.18 9.34
CA SER A 259 -4.22 29.88 9.92
C SER A 259 -4.62 31.23 10.53
N TYR A 260 -5.84 31.71 10.24
CA TYR A 260 -6.34 32.99 10.75
C TYR A 260 -7.03 32.81 12.11
N THR A 261 -6.29 32.97 13.21
CA THR A 261 -6.90 33.33 14.51
C THR A 261 -7.22 34.83 14.49
N PRO A 262 -8.49 35.25 14.64
CA PRO A 262 -8.78 36.66 14.86
C PRO A 262 -8.09 37.08 16.16
N ARG A 263 -7.26 38.13 16.10
CA ARG A 263 -6.84 38.83 17.31
C ARG A 263 -8.10 39.40 17.94
N THR A 264 -8.62 38.74 18.97
CA THR A 264 -9.59 39.36 19.88
C THR A 264 -8.89 40.53 20.54
N GLY A 265 -9.32 41.74 20.18
CA GLY A 265 -8.97 42.99 20.85
C GLY A 265 -9.69 43.14 22.19
#